data_AF-A0A1X7HFI3-F1
#
_entry.id   AF-A0A1X7HFI3-F1
#
_cell.length_a   1.000
_cell.length_b   1.000
_cell.length_c   1.000
_cell.angle_alpha   90.00
_cell.angle_beta   90.00
_cell.angle_gamma   90.00
#
_symmetry.space_group_name_H-M   'P 1'
#
loop_
_entity.id
_entity.type
_entity.pdbx_description
1 polymer ?
#
loop_
_entity_poly.entity_id
_entity_poly.type
_entity_poly.pdbx_seq_one_letter_code
_entity_poly.pdbx_strand_id
1 'polypeptide(L)'
;MKLLSRILFLISLIILVIYSFDFLECNNRALLISFIIGFIATFISTFFVENDKLNTFIRRISAVIVISILAYILIFGVIWSFSKRP
;
A
#
# COMPACT_ATOMS: atom_id res chain seq x y z
N MET A 1 -7.05 14.88 13.18
CA MET A 1 -6.43 13.61 12.75
C MET A 1 -7.32 12.76 11.82
N LYS A 2 -8.63 12.62 12.09
CA LYS A 2 -9.59 11.89 11.20
C LYS A 2 -9.48 12.31 9.72
N LEU A 3 -9.51 13.61 9.45
CA LEU A 3 -9.42 14.17 8.09
C LEU A 3 -8.11 13.83 7.38
N LEU A 4 -6.99 13.89 8.09
CA LEU A 4 -5.64 13.66 7.55
C LEU A 4 -5.46 12.20 7.10
N SER A 5 -5.91 11.23 7.91
CA SER A 5 -5.88 9.81 7.53
C SER A 5 -6.73 9.52 6.28
N ARG A 6 -7.84 10.24 6.10
CA ARG A 6 -8.73 10.11 4.93
C ARG A 6 -8.09 10.70 3.68
N ILE A 7 -7.44 11.85 3.79
CA ILE A 7 -6.73 12.49 2.69
C ILE A 7 -5.55 11.61 2.24
N LEU A 8 -4.76 11.10 3.18
CA LEU A 8 -3.66 10.17 2.90
C LEU A 8 -4.14 8.90 2.18
N PHE A 9 -5.25 8.32 2.64
CA PHE A 9 -5.87 7.17 1.98
C PHE A 9 -6.27 7.51 0.54
N LEU A 10 -6.94 8.65 0.34
CA LEU A 10 -7.43 9.07 -0.97
C LEU A 10 -6.27 9.32 -1.96
N ILE A 11 -5.21 9.99 -1.52
CA ILE A 11 -4.00 10.22 -2.34
C ILE A 11 -3.36 8.88 -2.70
N SER A 12 -3.23 7.96 -1.74
CA SER A 12 -2.66 6.64 -1.97
C SER A 12 -3.48 5.83 -2.98
N LEU A 13 -4.81 5.95 -2.92
CA LEU A 13 -5.72 5.33 -3.88
C LEU A 13 -5.55 5.91 -5.28
N ILE A 14 -5.45 7.23 -5.41
CA ILE A 14 -5.24 7.89 -6.71
C ILE A 14 -3.92 7.43 -7.33
N ILE A 15 -2.84 7.39 -6.55
CA ILE A 15 -1.53 6.92 -7.04
C ILE A 15 -1.59 5.45 -7.47
N LEU A 16 -2.32 4.59 -6.74
CA LEU A 16 -2.52 3.19 -7.14
C LEU A 16 -3.27 3.08 -8.47
N VAL A 17 -4.29 3.90 -8.68
CA VAL A 17 -5.05 3.94 -9.96
C VAL A 17 -4.14 4.40 -11.09
N ILE A 18 -3.38 5.48 -10.91
CA ILE A 18 -2.41 5.97 -11.91
C ILE A 18 -1.37 4.87 -12.21
N TYR A 19 -0.80 4.22 -11.19
CA TYR A 19 0.13 3.12 -11.37
C TYR A 19 -0.48 1.95 -12.15
N SER A 20 -1.75 1.62 -11.92
CA SER A 20 -2.42 0.52 -12.61
C SER A 20 -2.62 0.79 -14.10
N PHE A 21 -2.80 2.06 -14.49
CA PHE A 21 -2.85 2.47 -15.90
C PHE A 21 -1.45 2.63 -16.52
N ASP A 22 -0.48 3.15 -15.76
CA ASP A 22 0.91 3.37 -16.22
C ASP A 22 1.70 2.05 -16.35
N PHE A 23 1.35 1.00 -15.58
CA PHE A 23 1.94 -0.34 -15.70
C PHE A 23 1.82 -0.93 -17.12
N LEU A 24 0.82 -0.49 -17.90
CA LEU A 24 0.65 -0.92 -19.29
C LEU A 24 1.67 -0.32 -20.26
N GLU A 25 2.24 0.85 -19.96
CA GLU A 25 3.15 1.56 -20.87
C GLU A 25 4.60 1.59 -20.37
N CYS A 26 4.82 1.86 -19.08
CA CYS A 26 6.15 1.98 -18.49
C CYS A 26 6.12 1.46 -17.06
N ASN A 27 6.92 0.43 -16.74
CA ASN A 27 7.00 -0.13 -15.39
C ASN A 27 7.63 0.88 -14.40
N ASN A 28 6.81 1.82 -13.92
CA ASN A 28 7.25 3.01 -13.23
C ASN A 28 7.46 2.74 -11.74
N ARG A 29 8.69 2.38 -11.39
CA ARG A 29 9.11 2.01 -10.02
C ARG A 29 8.83 3.10 -8.99
N ALA A 30 8.88 4.38 -9.39
CA ALA A 30 8.64 5.49 -8.49
C ALA A 30 7.20 5.47 -7.95
N LEU A 31 6.22 5.32 -8.86
CA LEU A 31 4.80 5.21 -8.49
C LEU A 31 4.53 3.99 -7.61
N LEU A 32 5.18 2.87 -7.91
CA LEU A 32 5.10 1.66 -7.08
C LEU A 32 5.51 1.94 -5.63
N ILE A 33 6.68 2.56 -5.44
CA ILE A 33 7.19 2.90 -4.11
C ILE A 33 6.26 3.91 -3.41
N SER A 34 5.77 4.91 -4.14
CA SER A 34 4.90 5.94 -3.59
C SER A 34 3.58 5.39 -3.04
N PHE A 35 2.89 4.49 -3.76
CA PHE A 35 1.63 3.94 -3.23
C PHE A 35 1.88 3.01 -2.05
N ILE A 36 2.98 2.22 -2.06
CA ILE A 36 3.33 1.32 -0.95
C ILE A 36 3.53 2.11 0.34
N ILE A 37 4.34 3.18 0.30
CA ILE A 37 4.58 4.05 1.45
C ILE A 37 3.28 4.71 1.90
N GLY A 38 2.46 5.19 0.94
CA GLY A 38 1.17 5.82 1.22
C GLY A 38 0.21 4.92 1.98
N PHE A 39 0.05 3.65 1.57
CA PHE A 39 -0.83 2.70 2.26
C PHE A 39 -0.30 2.28 3.64
N ILE A 40 1.02 2.14 3.81
CA ILE A 40 1.63 1.87 5.12
C ILE A 40 1.40 3.06 6.06
N ALA A 41 1.67 4.28 5.61
CA ALA A 41 1.45 5.50 6.40
C ALA A 41 -0.02 5.66 6.76
N THR A 42 -0.93 5.37 5.83
CA THR A 42 -2.37 5.39 6.08
C THR A 42 -2.74 4.36 7.14
N PHE A 43 -2.28 3.12 7.01
CA PHE A 43 -2.53 2.06 7.99
C PHE A 43 -2.07 2.46 9.40
N ILE A 44 -0.82 2.95 9.54
CA ILE A 44 -0.28 3.41 10.83
C ILE A 44 -1.11 4.58 11.37
N SER A 45 -1.44 5.56 10.53
CA SER A 45 -2.19 6.75 10.95
C SER A 45 -3.57 6.41 11.52
N THR A 46 -4.20 5.33 11.03
CA THR A 46 -5.53 4.92 11.51
C THR A 46 -5.54 4.37 12.95
N PHE A 47 -4.38 4.04 13.54
CA PHE A 47 -4.28 3.64 14.95
C PHE A 47 -4.28 4.83 15.92
N PHE A 48 -3.87 6.01 15.46
CA PHE A 48 -3.83 7.23 16.27
C PHE A 48 -5.14 8.01 16.25
N VAL A 49 -6.16 7.46 15.59
CA VAL A 49 -7.44 8.12 15.37
C VAL A 49 -8.55 7.33 16.04
N GLU A 50 -9.45 8.03 16.74
CA GLU A 50 -10.66 7.43 17.30
C GLU A 50 -11.39 6.51 16.32
N ASN A 51 -11.88 5.38 16.83
CA ASN A 51 -12.63 4.36 16.09
C ASN A 51 -13.97 4.92 15.60
N ASP A 52 -13.94 5.55 14.43
CA ASP A 52 -15.09 5.86 13.61
C ASP A 52 -15.32 4.71 12.60
N LYS A 53 -16.58 4.48 12.18
CA LYS A 53 -16.95 3.44 11.20
C LYS A 53 -16.16 3.59 9.90
N LEU A 54 -16.01 4.83 9.41
CA LEU A 54 -15.25 5.15 8.20
C LEU A 54 -13.76 4.86 8.35
N ASN A 55 -13.15 5.24 9.48
CA ASN A 55 -11.72 5.01 9.69
C ASN A 55 -11.42 3.52 9.92
N THR A 56 -12.37 2.78 10.51
CA THR A 56 -12.29 1.32 10.65
C THR A 56 -12.31 0.64 9.28
N PHE A 57 -13.13 1.13 8.36
CA PHE A 57 -13.15 0.65 6.97
C PHE A 57 -11.84 0.94 6.25
N ILE A 58 -11.33 2.17 6.33
CA ILE A 58 -10.03 2.56 5.76
C ILE A 58 -8.90 1.70 6.33
N ARG A 59 -8.91 1.43 7.64
CA ARG A 59 -7.94 0.57 8.31
C ARG A 59 -7.96 -0.85 7.75
N ARG A 60 -9.15 -1.43 7.54
CA ARG A 60 -9.29 -2.79 6.98
C ARG A 60 -8.73 -2.88 5.56
N ILE A 61 -9.10 -1.94 4.68
CA ILE A 61 -8.59 -1.91 3.30
C ILE A 61 -7.07 -1.73 3.29
N SER A 62 -6.57 -0.76 4.06
CA SER A 62 -5.13 -0.50 4.14
C SER A 62 -4.38 -1.72 4.67
N ALA A 63 -4.94 -2.45 5.65
CA ALA A 63 -4.35 -3.69 6.15
C ALA A 63 -4.26 -4.77 5.06
N VAL A 64 -5.32 -4.99 4.28
CA VAL A 64 -5.32 -5.98 3.18
C VAL A 64 -4.24 -5.66 2.17
N ILE A 65 -4.11 -4.38 1.79
CA ILE A 65 -3.10 -3.94 0.82
C ILE A 65 -1.69 -4.12 1.38
N VAL A 66 -1.44 -3.71 2.63
CA VAL A 66 -0.13 -3.87 3.29
C VAL A 66 0.26 -5.34 3.43
N ILE A 67 -0.68 -6.23 3.82
CA ILE A 67 -0.44 -7.68 3.90
C ILE A 67 -0.11 -8.25 2.52
N SER A 68 -0.84 -7.82 1.48
CA SER A 68 -0.59 -8.27 0.10
C SER A 68 0.79 -7.84 -0.40
N ILE A 69 1.22 -6.61 -0.08
CA ILE A 69 2.57 -6.12 -0.39
C ILE A 69 3.64 -6.94 0.35
N LEU A 70 3.45 -7.20 1.64
CA LEU A 70 4.36 -8.03 2.44
C LEU A 70 4.45 -9.45 1.88
N ALA A 71 3.32 -10.06 1.52
CA ALA A 71 3.28 -11.38 0.91
C ALA A 71 4.02 -11.39 -0.44
N TYR A 72 3.81 -10.37 -1.28
CA TYR A 72 4.55 -10.22 -2.54
C TYR A 72 6.06 -10.16 -2.31
N ILE A 73 6.52 -9.31 -1.38
CA ILE A 73 7.95 -9.18 -1.07
C ILE A 73 8.52 -10.49 -0.54
N LEU A 74 7.80 -11.20 0.34
CA LEU A 74 8.25 -12.48 0.88
C LEU A 74 8.32 -13.56 -0.21
N ILE A 75 7.28 -13.70 -1.03
CA ILE A 75 7.24 -14.70 -2.11
C ILE A 75 8.39 -14.44 -3.11
N PHE A 76 8.51 -13.21 -3.61
CA PHE A 76 9.58 -12.88 -4.56
C PHE A 76 10.96 -12.92 -3.92
N GLY A 77 11.10 -12.48 -2.67
CA GLY A 77 12.36 -12.55 -1.94
C GLY A 77 12.82 -13.99 -1.69
N VAL A 78 11.89 -14.87 -1.32
CA VAL A 78 12.14 -16.31 -1.11
C VAL A 78 12.48 -16.99 -2.44
N ILE A 79 11.68 -16.79 -3.49
CA ILE A 79 11.95 -17.35 -4.83
C ILE A 79 13.33 -16.88 -5.34
N TRP A 80 13.65 -15.60 -5.18
CA TRP A 80 14.94 -15.04 -5.59
C TRP A 80 16.10 -15.63 -4.78
N SER A 81 15.93 -15.85 -3.48
CA SER A 81 16.91 -16.49 -2.62
C SER A 81 17.19 -17.94 -3.02
N PHE A 82 16.14 -18.68 -3.41
CA PHE A 82 16.30 -20.04 -3.94
C PHE A 82 16.92 -20.07 -5.34
N SER A 83 16.65 -19.09 -6.21
CA SER A 83 17.28 -19.03 -7.54
C SER A 83 18.79 -18.76 -7.51
N LYS A 84 19.30 -18.21 -6.41
CA LYS A 84 20.73 -17.89 -6.22
C LYS A 84 21.53 -19.02 -5.55
N ARG A 85 20.89 -20.13 -5.18
CA ARG A 85 21.61 -21.34 -4.80
C ARG A 85 21.68 -22.24 -6.05
N PRO A 86 22.89 -22.61 -6.52
CA PRO A 86 23.04 -23.52 -7.65
C PRO A 86 22.43 -24.90 -7.36
#